data_AF-A0A966HPT2-F1
#
_entry.id   AF-A0A966HPT2-F1
#
_cell.length_a   1.000
_cell.length_b   1.000
_cell.length_c   1.000
_cell.angle_alpha   90.00
_cell.angle_beta   90.00
_cell.angle_gamma   90.00
#
_symmetry.space_group_name_H-M   'P 1'
#
loop_
_entity.id
_entity.type
_entity.pdbx_description
1 polymer ?
#
loop_
_entity_poly.entity_id
_entity_poly.type
_entity_poly.pdbx_seq_one_letter_code
_entity_poly.pdbx_strand_id
1 'polypeptide(L)'
;MVAFAVIFLIIFCLPFFINLDQYKSEIENQIQEKFFIKTKINEKISYKPFLRPHIELFSVDIFETNKKEDIYIGNIYKINLRINIF
;
A
#
# COMPACT_ATOMS: atom_id res chain seq x y z
N MET A 1 20.28 -13.77 -26.64
CA MET A 1 20.13 -12.37 -26.20
C MET A 1 18.69 -11.89 -26.18
N VAL A 2 17.94 -11.98 -27.30
CA VAL A 2 16.56 -11.45 -27.39
C VAL A 2 15.60 -12.11 -26.39
N ALA A 3 15.60 -13.44 -26.28
CA ALA A 3 14.73 -14.14 -25.33
C ALA A 3 14.98 -13.74 -23.87
N PHE A 4 16.25 -13.54 -23.50
CA PHE A 4 16.63 -13.11 -22.15
C PHE A 4 16.16 -11.67 -21.87
N ALA A 5 16.29 -10.77 -22.85
CA ALA A 5 15.77 -9.40 -22.76
C ALA A 5 14.24 -9.38 -22.60
N VAL A 6 13.52 -10.25 -23.33
CA VAL A 6 12.05 -10.37 -23.23
C VAL A 6 11.63 -10.88 -21.85
N ILE A 7 12.28 -11.92 -21.32
CA ILE A 7 12.00 -12.45 -19.98
C ILE A 7 12.25 -11.38 -18.91
N PHE A 8 13.38 -10.67 -19.00
CA PHE A 8 13.71 -9.59 -18.07
C PHE A 8 12.66 -8.48 -18.11
N LEU A 9 12.21 -8.09 -19.31
CA LEU A 9 11.21 -7.05 -19.50
C LEU A 9 9.83 -7.47 -18.94
N ILE A 10 9.44 -8.73 -19.10
CA ILE A 10 8.20 -9.27 -18.52
C ILE A 10 8.25 -9.23 -17.00
N ILE A 11 9.33 -9.71 -16.38
CA ILE A 11 9.50 -9.71 -14.91
C ILE A 11 9.52 -8.27 -14.38
N PHE A 12 10.17 -7.35 -15.11
CA PHE A 12 10.24 -5.95 -14.74
C PHE A 12 8.89 -5.23 -14.85
N CYS A 13 8.07 -5.58 -15.86
CA CYS A 13 6.78 -4.95 -16.09
C CYS A 13 5.64 -5.57 -15.27
N LEU A 14 5.77 -6.83 -14.84
CA LEU A 14 4.74 -7.55 -14.07
C LEU A 14 4.19 -6.75 -12.87
N PRO A 15 5.04 -6.12 -12.03
CA PRO A 15 4.58 -5.36 -10.87
C PRO A 15 3.72 -4.13 -11.22
N PHE A 16 3.83 -3.58 -12.44
CA PHE A 16 3.01 -2.46 -12.89
C PHE A 16 1.56 -2.87 -13.21
N PHE A 17 1.34 -4.15 -13.50
CA PHE A 17 0.01 -4.68 -13.84
C PHE A 17 -0.68 -5.34 -12.65
N ILE A 18 -0.02 -5.46 -11.50
CA ILE A 18 -0.65 -5.99 -10.29
C ILE A 18 -1.64 -4.95 -9.75
N ASN A 19 -2.91 -5.35 -9.64
CA ASN A 19 -3.91 -4.53 -8.98
C ASN A 19 -3.66 -4.53 -7.47
N LEU A 20 -3.08 -3.45 -6.93
CA LEU A 20 -2.78 -3.34 -5.51
C LEU A 20 -4.01 -3.07 -4.65
N ASP A 21 -5.10 -2.58 -5.25
CA ASP A 21 -6.33 -2.27 -4.54
C ASP A 21 -6.96 -3.54 -3.93
N GLN A 22 -6.65 -4.74 -4.47
CA GLN A 22 -7.10 -6.00 -3.89
C GLN A 22 -6.48 -6.30 -2.51
N TYR A 23 -5.31 -5.74 -2.22
CA TYR A 23 -4.61 -5.90 -0.94
C TYR A 23 -4.96 -4.81 0.07
N LYS A 24 -5.84 -3.89 -0.28
CA LYS A 24 -6.21 -2.74 0.55
C LYS A 24 -6.74 -3.17 1.92
N SER A 25 -7.71 -4.09 1.93
CA SER A 25 -8.27 -4.61 3.20
C SER A 25 -7.23 -5.36 4.02
N GLU A 26 -6.32 -6.10 3.37
CA GLU A 26 -5.25 -6.84 4.05
C GLU A 26 -4.29 -5.86 4.75
N ILE A 27 -3.91 -4.77 4.07
CA ILE A 27 -3.03 -3.73 4.63
C ILE A 27 -3.73 -3.01 5.80
N GLU A 28 -5.01 -2.65 5.66
CA GLU A 28 -5.79 -2.04 6.73
C GLU A 28 -5.84 -2.95 7.97
N ASN A 29 -6.09 -4.25 7.78
CA ASN A 29 -6.10 -5.23 8.85
C ASN A 29 -4.73 -5.35 9.53
N GLN A 30 -3.64 -5.46 8.77
CA GLN A 30 -2.28 -5.56 9.33
C GLN A 30 -1.89 -4.31 10.12
N ILE A 31 -2.31 -3.12 9.70
CA ILE A 31 -2.10 -1.88 10.45
C ILE A 31 -2.90 -1.93 11.76
N GLN A 32 -4.15 -2.37 11.71
CA GLN A 32 -4.98 -2.51 12.90
C GLN A 32 -4.41 -3.50 13.89
N GLU A 33 -3.92 -4.66 13.44
CA GLU A 33 -3.29 -5.66 14.30
C GLU A 33 -1.98 -5.15 14.93
N LYS A 34 -1.15 -4.43 14.18
CA LYS A 34 0.15 -3.95 14.67
C LYS A 34 0.07 -2.73 15.56
N PHE A 35 -0.85 -1.82 15.27
CA PHE A 35 -0.90 -0.50 15.90
C PHE A 35 -2.16 -0.25 16.73
N PHE A 36 -3.10 -1.21 16.77
CA PHE A 36 -4.38 -1.10 17.49
C PHE A 36 -5.22 0.12 17.10
N ILE A 37 -4.96 0.69 15.91
CA ILE A 37 -5.71 1.79 15.31
C ILE A 37 -6.44 1.29 14.08
N LYS A 38 -7.69 1.69 13.90
CA LYS A 38 -8.40 1.35 12.68
C LYS A 38 -8.03 2.35 11.61
N THR A 39 -7.68 1.85 10.42
CA THR A 39 -7.35 2.71 9.29
C THR A 39 -8.21 2.36 8.10
N LYS A 40 -8.55 3.37 7.30
CA LYS A 40 -9.27 3.19 6.05
C LYS A 40 -8.52 3.93 4.96
N ILE A 41 -7.99 3.18 4.02
CA ILE A 41 -7.41 3.72 2.81
C ILE A 41 -8.61 4.19 1.96
N ASN A 42 -8.63 5.43 1.51
CA ASN A 42 -9.77 5.93 0.73
C ASN A 42 -9.53 5.78 -0.76
N GLU A 43 -8.32 6.10 -1.19
CA GLU A 43 -7.92 6.13 -2.60
C GLU A 43 -7.19 4.85 -3.03
N LYS A 44 -6.71 4.84 -4.28
CA LYS A 44 -5.95 3.73 -4.84
C LYS A 44 -4.57 3.61 -4.21
N ILE A 45 -4.07 2.38 -4.19
CA ILE A 45 -2.70 2.07 -3.77
C ILE A 45 -1.83 2.05 -5.02
N SER A 46 -0.74 2.82 -5.03
CA SER A 46 0.19 2.88 -6.17
C SER A 46 1.55 2.33 -5.78
N TYR A 47 2.09 1.41 -6.57
CA TYR A 47 3.48 1.01 -6.45
C TYR A 47 4.37 1.87 -7.34
N LYS A 48 5.44 2.41 -6.76
CA LYS A 48 6.47 3.19 -7.44
C LYS A 48 7.77 2.39 -7.46
N PRO A 49 8.09 1.69 -8.56
CA PRO A 49 9.26 0.81 -8.63
C PRO A 49 10.61 1.52 -8.86
N PHE A 50 10.61 2.76 -9.36
CA PHE A 50 11.84 3.44 -9.77
C PHE A 50 12.47 4.29 -8.66
N LEU A 51 13.81 4.40 -8.70
CA LEU A 51 14.70 5.14 -7.78
C LEU A 51 14.69 4.68 -6.31
N ARG A 52 13.50 4.55 -5.72
CA ARG A 52 13.26 4.05 -4.37
C ARG A 52 11.94 3.28 -4.37
N PRO A 53 11.94 1.94 -4.50
CA PRO A 53 10.73 1.14 -4.45
C PRO A 53 9.89 1.45 -3.20
N HIS A 54 8.67 1.94 -3.40
CA HIS A 54 7.73 2.22 -2.31
C HIS A 54 6.28 2.08 -2.78
N ILE A 55 5.39 1.91 -1.82
CA ILE A 55 3.95 1.94 -1.99
C ILE A 55 3.48 3.32 -1.54
N GLU A 56 2.79 4.03 -2.41
CA GLU A 56 2.10 5.28 -2.10
C GLU A 56 0.65 4.99 -1.72
N LEU A 57 0.26 5.44 -0.53
CA LEU A 57 -1.14 5.52 -0.09
C LEU A 57 -1.56 6.99 -0.15
N PHE A 58 -2.49 7.33 -1.04
CA PHE A 58 -2.83 8.74 -1.28
C PHE A 58 -3.60 9.39 -0.14
N SER A 59 -4.52 8.65 0.47
CA SER A 59 -5.36 9.15 1.57
C SER A 59 -5.72 8.00 2.49
N VAL A 60 -5.39 8.14 3.78
CA VAL A 60 -5.68 7.18 4.83
C VAL A 60 -6.37 7.89 5.97
N ASP A 61 -7.62 7.53 6.23
CA ASP A 61 -8.33 7.92 7.43
C ASP A 61 -7.89 7.05 8.61
N ILE A 62 -7.71 7.69 9.76
CA ILE A 62 -7.34 7.04 11.01
C ILE A 62 -8.50 7.21 11.98
N PHE A 63 -8.85 6.11 12.65
CA PHE A 63 -9.87 6.04 13.66
C PHE A 63 -9.31 5.46 14.95
N GLU A 64 -9.73 6.04 16.07
CA GLU A 64 -9.49 5.49 17.39
C GLU A 64 -10.46 4.36 17.65
N THR A 65 -9.92 3.20 18.00
CA THR A 65 -10.70 1.99 18.26
C THR A 65 -11.34 2.10 19.65
N ASN A 66 -12.59 2.55 19.73
CA ASN A 66 -13.34 2.66 20.99
C ASN A 66 -14.49 1.63 21.03
N LYS A 67 -14.86 1.16 22.22
CA LYS A 67 -15.82 0.07 22.43
C LYS A 67 -17.27 0.38 22.00
N LYS A 68 -17.59 1.65 21.75
CA LYS A 68 -18.94 2.09 21.37
C LYS A 68 -19.01 2.49 19.90
N GLU A 69 -18.12 3.37 19.45
CA GLU A 69 -18.05 3.87 18.08
C GLU A 69 -16.60 4.24 17.73
N ASP A 70 -16.20 4.02 16.48
CA ASP A 70 -14.89 4.41 15.98
C ASP A 70 -14.81 5.94 15.87
N ILE A 71 -13.89 6.57 16.59
CA ILE A 71 -13.75 8.03 16.59
C ILE A 71 -12.79 8.43 15.48
N TYR A 72 -13.24 9.24 14.53
CA TYR A 72 -12.36 9.79 13.49
C TYR A 72 -11.30 10.73 14.10
N ILE A 73 -10.02 10.40 13.90
CA ILE A 73 -8.90 11.20 14.39
C ILE A 73 -8.44 12.19 13.31
N GLY A 74 -8.37 11.75 12.06
CA GLY A 74 -7.88 12.59 10.97
C GLY A 74 -7.52 11.79 9.72
N ASN A 75 -7.12 12.54 8.68
CA ASN A 75 -6.64 11.98 7.42
C ASN A 75 -5.15 12.28 7.23
N ILE A 76 -4.40 11.27 6.79
CA ILE A 76 -3.03 11.44 6.32
C ILE A 76 -3.00 11.28 4.81
N TYR A 77 -2.45 12.28 4.15
CA TYR A 77 -2.25 12.29 2.71
C TYR A 77 -0.83 11.87 2.33
N LYS A 78 -0.69 11.15 1.21
CA LYS A 78 0.58 10.76 0.57
C LYS A 78 1.56 10.07 1.51
N ILE A 79 1.16 8.93 2.07
CA ILE A 79 2.05 8.07 2.86
C ILE A 79 2.91 7.23 1.91
N ASN A 80 4.22 7.33 2.06
CA ASN A 80 5.18 6.53 1.31
C ASN A 80 5.69 5.37 2.18
N LEU A 81 5.13 4.18 1.98
CA LEU A 81 5.59 2.96 2.63
C LEU A 81 6.74 2.37 1.84
N ARG A 82 7.95 2.51 2.37
CA ARG A 82 9.15 1.99 1.72
C ARG A 82 9.14 0.46 1.76
N ILE A 83 9.37 -0.18 0.63
CA ILE A 83 9.57 -1.63 0.59
C ILE A 83 11.05 -1.89 0.88
N ASN A 84 11.33 -2.51 2.02
CA ASN A 84 12.67 -3.02 2.30
C ASN A 84 12.76 -4.45 1.74
N ILE A 85 13.52 -4.63 0.66
CA ILE A 85 13.68 -5.94 -0.04
C ILE A 85 15.02 -6.59 0.36
N PHE A 86 15.61 -6.19 1.50
CA PHE A 86 16.88 -6.68 2.03
C PHE A 86 16.69 -7.32 3.39
#